data_AF-A0A3Q7EXK8-F1
#
_entry.id   AF-A0A3Q7EXK8-F1
#
_cell.length_a   1.000
_cell.length_b   1.000
_cell.length_c   1.000
_cell.angle_alpha   90.00
_cell.angle_beta   90.00
_cell.angle_gamma   90.00
#
_symmetry.space_group_name_H-M   'P 1'
#
loop_
_entity.id
_entity.type
_entity.pdbx_description
1 polymer ?
#
loop_
_entity_poly.entity_id
_entity_poly.type
_entity_poly.pdbx_seq_one_letter_code
_entity_poly.pdbx_strand_id
1 'polypeptide(L)'
;MAQDGIVVFADASVHKEKKTTSIGVVAIDSYCNLLHAFDNPIQYVGKDITAEAIAIRMVMENAKENEWTKVQILSNAKKKKKSDGYATTKNHSLMRDRDYL
;
A
#
# COMPACT_ATOMS: atom_id res chain seq x y z
N MET A 1 -15.56 -2.73 -20.82
CA MET A 1 -15.23 -3.73 -19.80
C MET A 1 -15.08 -2.97 -18.49
N ALA A 2 -15.85 -3.32 -17.46
CA ALA A 2 -15.74 -2.64 -16.17
C ALA A 2 -14.32 -2.85 -15.65
N GLN A 3 -13.55 -1.77 -15.48
CA GLN A 3 -12.31 -1.82 -14.73
C GLN A 3 -12.71 -1.92 -13.26
N ASP A 4 -12.89 -3.15 -12.82
CA ASP A 4 -13.08 -3.50 -11.43
C ASP A 4 -11.88 -3.00 -10.64
N GLY A 5 -12.16 -2.14 -9.66
CA GLY A 5 -11.12 -1.50 -8.87
C GLY A 5 -10.38 -2.54 -8.04
N ILE A 6 -9.06 -2.46 -8.02
CA ILE A 6 -8.21 -3.33 -7.20
C ILE A 6 -7.98 -2.64 -5.86
N VAL A 7 -8.21 -3.37 -4.77
CA VAL A 7 -7.91 -2.91 -3.42
C VAL A 7 -6.64 -3.62 -2.95
N VAL A 8 -5.66 -2.85 -2.50
CA VAL A 8 -4.40 -3.38 -1.98
C VAL A 8 -4.24 -2.98 -0.52
N PHE A 9 -4.05 -3.98 0.33
CA PHE A 9 -3.67 -3.83 1.73
C PHE A 9 -2.15 -3.89 1.83
N ALA A 10 -1.55 -2.90 2.48
CA ALA A 10 -0.15 -2.88 2.80
C ALA A 10 0.00 -2.73 4.32
N ASP A 11 0.81 -3.59 4.91
CA ASP A 11 1.16 -3.51 6.32
C ASP A 11 2.67 -3.73 6.46
N ALA A 12 3.26 -3.10 7.46
CA ALA A 12 4.67 -3.28 7.75
C ALA A 12 4.89 -3.51 9.24
N SER A 13 5.72 -4.50 9.55
CA SER A 13 6.07 -4.83 10.93
C SER A 13 7.53 -4.51 11.19
N VAL A 14 7.83 -3.90 12.34
CA VAL A 14 9.21 -3.62 12.78
C VAL A 14 9.46 -4.32 14.11
N HIS A 15 10.43 -5.22 14.12
CA HIS A 15 10.86 -5.94 15.32
C HIS A 15 12.16 -5.33 15.85
N LYS A 16 12.06 -4.46 16.85
CA LYS A 16 13.18 -3.66 17.36
C LYS A 16 14.30 -4.50 17.97
N GLU A 17 13.95 -5.52 18.74
CA GLU A 17 14.91 -6.39 19.44
C GLU A 17 15.70 -7.25 18.45
N LYS A 18 14.99 -7.85 17.50
CA LYS A 18 15.59 -8.69 16.45
C LYS A 18 16.22 -7.86 15.32
N LYS A 19 16.04 -6.54 15.34
CA LYS A 19 16.40 -5.61 14.26
C LYS A 19 15.94 -6.14 12.91
N THR A 20 14.68 -6.54 12.83
CA THR A 20 14.06 -7.01 11.59
C THR A 20 12.89 -6.12 11.21
N THR A 21 12.57 -6.10 9.93
CA THR A 21 11.39 -5.42 9.41
C THR A 21 10.82 -6.30 8.30
N SER A 22 9.50 -6.44 8.25
CA SER A 22 8.81 -7.16 7.18
C SER A 22 7.68 -6.31 6.62
N ILE A 23 7.29 -6.63 5.40
CA ILE A 23 6.21 -5.98 4.69
C ILE A 23 5.28 -7.07 4.18
N GLY A 24 4.01 -6.97 4.56
CA GLY A 24 2.93 -7.78 4.02
C GLY A 24 2.09 -6.97 3.05
N VAL A 25 1.78 -7.57 1.89
CA VAL A 25 0.90 -6.99 0.88
C VAL A 25 -0.11 -8.01 0.43
N VAL A 26 -1.36 -7.57 0.28
CA VAL A 26 -2.48 -8.36 -0.25
C VAL A 26 -3.29 -7.52 -1.22
N ALA A 27 -3.48 -8.00 -2.44
CA ALA A 27 -4.30 -7.37 -3.47
C ALA A 27 -5.54 -8.21 -3.75
N ILE A 28 -6.71 -7.58 -3.75
CA ILE A 28 -8.00 -8.19 -4.07
C ILE A 28 -8.73 -7.41 -5.17
N ASP A 29 -9.53 -8.11 -5.96
CA ASP A 29 -10.45 -7.47 -6.91
C ASP A 29 -11.76 -7.03 -6.24
N SER A 30 -12.67 -6.44 -7.03
CA SER A 30 -13.97 -5.97 -6.53
C SER A 30 -14.93 -7.09 -6.09
N TYR A 31 -14.66 -8.33 -6.47
CA TYR A 31 -15.41 -9.51 -6.04
C TYR A 31 -14.74 -10.19 -4.83
N CYS A 32 -13.75 -9.54 -4.22
CA CYS A 32 -12.95 -10.05 -3.13
C CYS A 32 -12.11 -11.28 -3.49
N ASN A 33 -11.79 -11.50 -4.77
CA ASN A 33 -10.85 -12.55 -5.16
C ASN A 33 -9.42 -12.11 -4.86
N LEU A 34 -8.61 -13.01 -4.30
CA LEU A 34 -7.20 -12.77 -4.09
C LEU A 34 -6.45 -12.77 -5.43
N LEU A 35 -5.88 -11.63 -5.79
CA LEU A 35 -5.06 -11.49 -7.00
C LEU A 35 -3.59 -11.74 -6.70
N HIS A 36 -3.11 -11.23 -5.56
CA HIS A 36 -1.71 -11.27 -5.20
C HIS A 36 -1.52 -11.18 -3.69
N ALA A 37 -0.57 -11.93 -3.14
CA ALA A 37 -0.14 -11.80 -1.75
C ALA A 37 1.35 -12.11 -1.63
N PHE A 38 2.07 -11.29 -0.88
CA PHE A 38 3.45 -11.57 -0.50
C PHE A 38 3.79 -10.98 0.85
N ASP A 39 4.77 -11.60 1.50
CA ASP A 39 5.45 -11.07 2.67
C ASP A 39 6.94 -11.09 2.36
N ASN A 40 7.61 -9.94 2.55
CA ASN A 40 9.04 -9.83 2.28
C ASN A 40 9.77 -9.21 3.48
N PRO A 41 10.77 -9.89 4.04
CA PRO A 41 11.68 -9.25 4.98
C PRO A 41 12.49 -8.16 4.26
N ILE A 42 12.60 -7.00 4.90
CA ILE A 42 13.41 -5.88 4.43
C ILE A 42 14.47 -5.52 5.46
N GLN A 43 15.43 -4.68 5.04
CA GLN A 43 16.40 -4.12 5.95
C GLN A 43 15.70 -3.35 7.08
N TYR A 44 16.24 -3.45 8.29
CA TYR A 44 15.71 -2.74 9.44
C TYR A 44 15.74 -1.23 9.25
N VAL A 45 14.58 -0.60 9.36
CA VAL A 45 14.41 0.85 9.15
C VAL A 45 14.13 1.65 10.43
N GLY A 46 14.12 0.97 11.60
CA GLY A 46 14.04 1.59 12.92
C GLY A 46 12.70 2.18 13.34
N LYS A 47 11.90 2.69 12.40
CA LYS A 47 10.61 3.32 12.65
C LYS A 47 9.52 2.67 11.81
N ASP A 48 8.41 2.32 12.45
CA ASP A 48 7.24 1.70 11.83
C ASP A 48 6.71 2.53 10.64
N ILE A 49 6.68 3.86 10.79
CA ILE A 49 6.24 4.77 9.71
C ILE A 49 7.14 4.72 8.46
N THR A 50 8.43 4.43 8.63
CA THR A 50 9.35 4.26 7.50
C THR A 50 9.08 2.94 6.80
N ALA A 51 8.82 1.88 7.56
CA ALA A 51 8.51 0.55 7.01
C ALA A 51 7.20 0.59 6.21
N GLU A 52 6.17 1.24 6.75
CA GLU A 52 4.88 1.47 6.07
C GLU A 52 5.02 2.26 4.77
N ALA A 53 5.85 3.33 4.78
CA ALA A 53 6.11 4.11 3.56
C ALA A 53 6.80 3.27 2.47
N ILE A 54 7.70 2.36 2.86
CA ILE A 54 8.34 1.42 1.93
C ILE A 54 7.30 0.42 1.41
N ALA A 55 6.41 -0.09 2.26
CA ALA A 55 5.33 -1.00 1.86
C ALA A 55 4.42 -0.36 0.80
N ILE A 56 3.96 0.88 1.04
CA ILE A 56 3.15 1.63 0.08
C ILE A 56 3.91 1.82 -1.24
N ARG A 57 5.20 2.17 -1.18
CA ARG A 57 6.02 2.34 -2.39
C ARG A 57 6.12 1.04 -3.19
N MET A 58 6.38 -0.09 -2.53
CA MET A 58 6.43 -1.41 -3.19
C MET A 58 5.09 -1.76 -3.83
N VAL A 59 3.96 -1.46 -3.17
CA VAL A 59 2.64 -1.64 -3.77
C VAL A 59 2.46 -0.83 -5.05
N MET A 60 2.93 0.42 -5.07
CA MET A 60 2.85 1.27 -6.27
C MET A 60 3.72 0.74 -7.42
N GLU A 61 4.91 0.23 -7.11
CA GLU A 61 5.80 -0.40 -8.08
C GLU A 61 5.16 -1.66 -8.66
N ASN A 62 4.62 -2.54 -7.82
CA ASN A 62 3.92 -3.75 -8.25
C ASN A 62 2.65 -3.44 -9.05
N ALA A 63 1.87 -2.45 -8.64
CA ALA A 63 0.68 -2.02 -9.38
C ALA A 63 1.04 -1.56 -10.80
N LYS A 64 2.17 -0.86 -10.95
CA LYS A 64 2.67 -0.43 -12.25
C LYS A 64 3.12 -1.62 -13.10
N GLU A 65 3.84 -2.58 -12.52
CA GLU A 65 4.29 -3.80 -13.21
C GLU A 65 3.12 -4.69 -13.66
N ASN A 66 2.04 -4.75 -12.87
CA ASN A 66 0.82 -5.49 -13.20
C ASN A 66 -0.17 -4.68 -14.07
N GLU A 67 0.21 -3.50 -14.54
CA GLU A 67 -0.62 -2.60 -15.36
C GLU A 67 -1.97 -2.23 -14.71
N TRP A 68 -2.02 -2.22 -13.38
CA TRP A 68 -3.22 -1.86 -12.63
C TRP A 68 -3.46 -0.35 -12.69
N THR A 69 -4.52 0.04 -13.40
CA THR A 69 -4.84 1.47 -13.64
C THR A 69 -5.73 2.10 -12.57
N LYS A 70 -6.44 1.30 -11.78
CA LYS A 70 -7.34 1.74 -10.71
C LYS A 70 -7.08 0.94 -9.43
N VAL A 71 -6.19 1.47 -8.59
CA VAL A 71 -5.76 0.85 -7.34
C VAL A 71 -6.12 1.73 -6.16
N GLN A 72 -6.76 1.14 -5.14
CA GLN A 72 -6.97 1.75 -3.84
C GLN A 72 -6.03 1.10 -2.83
N ILE A 73 -5.13 1.88 -2.24
CA ILE A 73 -4.17 1.38 -1.24
C ILE A 73 -4.70 1.68 0.17
N LEU A 74 -4.78 0.67 1.01
CA LEU A 74 -5.15 0.75 2.41
C LEU A 74 -3.94 0.35 3.27
N SER A 75 -3.51 1.22 4.18
CA SER A 75 -2.45 0.94 5.14
C SER A 75 -2.86 1.48 6.51
N ASN A 76 -2.36 0.85 7.57
CA ASN A 76 -2.61 1.25 8.95
C ASN A 76 -1.54 2.25 9.46
N ALA A 77 -0.83 2.93 8.56
CA ALA A 77 0.18 3.93 8.88
C ALA A 77 -0.39 5.13 9.66
N LYS A 78 -0.44 5.00 10.99
CA LYS A 78 -0.83 6.09 11.88
C LYS A 78 0.36 7.01 12.10
N LYS A 79 0.27 8.25 11.63
CA LYS A 79 1.09 9.33 12.17
C LYS A 79 0.69 9.48 13.65
N LYS A 80 1.61 9.31 14.60
CA LYS A 80 1.32 9.62 16.02
C LYS A 80 1.01 11.11 16.16
N LYS A 81 -0.25 11.50 15.96
CA LYS A 81 -0.84 12.62 16.69
C LYS A 81 -1.53 12.00 17.90
N LYS A 82 -1.33 12.60 19.07
CA LYS A 82 -2.25 12.37 20.18
C LYS A 82 -3.66 12.66 19.66
N SER A 83 -4.62 11.83 20.08
CA SER A 83 -6.07 11.82 19.80
C SER A 83 -6.52 11.49 18.37
N ASP A 84 -7.23 10.35 18.30
CA ASP A 84 -8.47 10.05 17.59
C ASP A 84 -8.51 10.00 16.05
N GLY A 85 -9.00 8.85 15.55
CA GLY A 85 -9.50 8.68 14.19
C GLY A 85 -8.55 7.94 13.24
N TYR A 86 -9.09 6.94 12.53
CA TYR A 86 -8.45 6.31 11.38
C TYR A 86 -8.09 7.41 10.36
N ALA A 87 -6.82 7.50 9.99
CA ALA A 87 -6.36 8.46 8.99
C ALA A 87 -6.64 7.91 7.59
N THR A 88 -7.74 8.33 6.97
CA THR A 88 -8.00 8.09 5.54
C THR A 88 -7.03 8.95 4.71
N THR A 89 -6.02 8.33 4.09
CA THR A 89 -5.16 8.99 3.10
C THR A 89 -5.85 9.03 1.73
N LYS A 90 -5.76 10.19 1.10
CA LYS A 90 -6.52 10.64 -0.08
C LYS A 90 -6.40 9.70 -1.30
N ASN A 91 -7.50 9.57 -2.05
CA ASN A 91 -7.51 8.97 -3.38
C ASN A 91 -6.48 9.68 -4.29
N HIS A 92 -5.44 8.97 -4.71
CA HIS A 92 -4.66 9.40 -5.87
C HIS A 92 -5.34 8.84 -7.12
N SER A 93 -6.17 9.66 -7.75
CA SER A 93 -6.64 9.38 -9.11
C SER A 93 -5.44 9.48 -10.05
N LEU A 94 -5.07 8.38 -10.72
CA LEU A 94 -4.23 8.43 -11.91
C LEU A 94 -5.09 8.73 -13.15
N MET A 95 -5.91 9.78 -13.09
CA MET A 95 -6.42 10.39 -14.31
C MET A 95 -5.25 11.18 -14.91
N ARG A 96 -4.66 10.62 -15.96
CA ARG A 96 -3.91 11.40 -16.94
C ARG A 96 -4.89 12.42 -17.50
N ASP A 97 -4.70 13.69 -17.16
CA ASP A 97 -5.24 14.82 -17.91
C ASP A 97 -4.75 14.68 -19.36
N ARG A 98 -5.56 14.05 -20.21
CA ARG A 98 -5.55 14.34 -21.63
C ARG A 98 -6.35 15.61 -21.79
N ASP A 99 -5.68 16.75 -21.74
CA ASP A 99 -6.17 17.96 -22.36
C ASP A 99 -5.22 18.36 -23.50
N TYR A 100 -5.88 18.77 -24.57
CA TYR A 100 -5.38 18.93 -25.94
C TYR A 100 -4.47 20.14 -26.11
N LEU A 101 -3.30 19.95 -26.74
CA LEU A 101 -2.80 20.64 -27.94
C LEU A 101 -1.41 20.14 -28.33
#